data_AF-A0A524HSG2-F1
#
_entry.id   AF-A0A524HSG2-F1
#
_cell.length_a   1.000
_cell.length_b   1.000
_cell.length_c   1.000
_cell.angle_alpha   90.00
_cell.angle_beta   90.00
_cell.angle_gamma   90.00
#
_symmetry.space_group_name_H-M   'P 1'
#
loop_
_entity.id
_entity.type
_entity.pdbx_description
1 polymer ?
#
loop_
_entity_poly.entity_id
_entity_poly.type
_entity_poly.pdbx_seq_one_letter_code
_entity_poly.pdbx_strand_id
1 'polypeptide(L)'
;MMKKNVGLGIFVLAVLLMLASPSSPQEFPWPKLQGFDVPFVPTPTEVVDEMLRLADVKAGDVLYDLGCGDGRIVIAAAKRFGIRAVGIDIDPVRISESNDN
;
A
#
# COMPACT_ATOMS: atom_id res chain seq x y z
N MET A 1 19.19 18.91 56.49
CA MET A 1 18.32 17.75 56.19
C MET A 1 17.28 18.12 55.11
N MET A 2 17.71 18.41 53.86
CA MET A 2 16.82 18.93 52.79
C MET A 2 17.16 18.44 51.36
N LYS A 3 18.02 17.42 51.18
CA LYS A 3 18.47 16.99 49.84
C LYS A 3 17.62 15.90 49.16
N LYS A 4 16.66 15.27 49.87
CA LYS A 4 15.93 14.10 49.35
C LYS A 4 14.76 14.43 48.39
N ASN A 5 14.21 15.65 48.46
CA ASN A 5 12.97 15.99 47.74
C ASN A 5 13.22 16.61 46.36
N VAL A 6 14.42 17.15 46.13
CA VAL A 6 14.80 17.79 44.85
C VAL A 6 14.94 16.74 43.75
N GLY A 7 15.53 15.58 44.04
CA GLY A 7 15.68 14.48 43.07
C GLY A 7 14.33 13.88 42.65
N LEU A 8 13.39 13.74 43.59
CA LEU A 8 12.05 13.23 43.29
C LEU A 8 11.24 14.21 42.43
N GLY A 9 11.35 15.52 42.69
CA GLY A 9 10.72 16.56 41.88
C GLY A 9 11.24 16.60 40.44
N ILE A 10 12.56 16.45 40.25
CA ILE A 10 13.18 16.38 38.91
C ILE A 10 12.73 15.12 38.17
N PHE A 11 12.62 13.98 38.87
CA PHE A 11 12.18 12.73 38.28
C PHE A 11 10.71 12.78 37.84
N VAL A 12 9.82 13.34 38.66
CA VAL A 12 8.40 13.51 38.32
C VAL A 12 8.22 14.48 37.16
N LEU A 13 8.99 15.57 37.11
CA LEU A 13 8.96 16.51 35.98
C LEU A 13 9.44 15.88 34.68
N ALA A 14 10.49 15.06 34.73
CA ALA A 14 11.01 14.33 33.57
C ALA A 14 9.98 13.30 33.03
N VAL A 15 9.29 12.59 33.92
CA VAL A 15 8.22 11.65 33.54
C VAL A 15 7.02 12.39 32.93
N LEU A 16 6.62 13.54 33.48
CA LEU A 16 5.54 14.36 32.91
C LEU A 16 5.87 14.88 31.50
N LEU A 17 7.12 15.27 31.27
CA LEU A 17 7.58 15.73 29.96
C LEU A 17 7.62 14.60 28.92
N MET A 18 7.91 13.36 29.33
CA MET A 18 7.90 12.20 28.42
C MET A 18 6.48 11.79 28.00
N LEU A 19 5.50 11.91 28.90
CA LEU A 19 4.09 11.61 28.60
C LEU A 19 3.42 12.69 27.72
N ALA A 20 4.02 13.87 27.59
CA ALA A 20 3.51 14.96 26.77
C ALA A 20 4.02 14.95 25.32
N SER A 21 4.73 13.89 24.89
CA SER A 21 5.18 13.79 23.50
C SER A 21 3.96 13.59 22.59
N PRO A 22 3.59 14.56 21.74
CA PRO A 22 2.55 14.31 20.75
C PRO A 22 3.09 13.23 19.83
N SER A 23 2.49 12.05 19.89
CA SER A 23 2.58 11.04 18.84
C SER A 23 1.81 11.59 17.65
N SER A 24 2.35 12.61 16.98
CA SER A 24 1.90 12.95 15.64
C SER A 24 2.08 11.69 14.81
N PRO A 25 1.02 11.11 14.23
CA PRO A 25 1.20 10.06 13.24
C PRO A 25 2.20 10.59 12.23
N GLN A 26 3.29 9.86 11.98
CA GLN A 26 4.18 10.21 10.88
C GLN A 26 3.39 10.02 9.58
N GLU A 27 2.70 11.08 9.15
CA GLU A 27 2.26 11.20 7.77
C GLU A 27 3.52 11.28 6.93
N PHE A 28 3.85 10.19 6.24
CA PHE A 28 4.88 10.21 5.22
C PHE A 28 4.31 11.03 4.05
N PRO A 29 4.85 12.22 3.73
CA PRO A 29 4.32 13.02 2.65
C PRO A 29 4.75 12.35 1.34
N TRP A 30 3.88 11.49 0.81
CA TRP A 30 4.05 10.94 -0.53
C TRP A 30 3.97 12.11 -1.53
N PRO A 31 5.00 12.36 -2.34
CA PRO A 31 4.89 13.37 -3.39
C PRO A 31 3.76 12.93 -4.32
N LYS A 32 2.67 13.70 -4.37
CA LYS A 32 1.54 13.42 -5.24
C LYS A 32 2.01 13.52 -6.69
N LEU A 33 2.26 12.38 -7.33
CA LEU A 33 2.60 12.30 -8.74
C LEU A 33 1.27 12.30 -9.50
N GLN A 34 1.05 13.34 -10.32
CA GLN A 34 -0.18 13.51 -11.12
C GLN A 34 -1.47 13.61 -10.30
N GLY A 35 -1.39 14.08 -9.05
CA GLY A 35 -2.55 14.23 -8.18
C GLY A 35 -2.99 12.96 -7.45
N PHE A 36 -2.33 11.83 -7.71
CA PHE A 36 -2.55 10.57 -6.98
C PHE A 36 -1.48 10.38 -5.91
N ASP A 37 -1.88 9.74 -4.80
CA ASP A 37 -0.96 9.39 -3.71
C ASP A 37 -0.10 8.17 -4.07
N VAL A 38 -0.55 7.35 -5.04
CA VAL A 38 0.17 6.16 -5.56
C VAL A 38 0.41 6.34 -7.07
N PRO A 39 1.67 6.40 -7.54
CA PRO A 39 1.97 6.53 -8.96
C PRO A 39 1.82 5.21 -9.72
N PHE A 40 1.67 5.29 -11.05
CA PHE A 40 1.78 4.11 -11.90
C PHE A 40 3.25 3.67 -12.05
N VAL A 41 3.58 2.53 -11.47
CA VAL A 41 4.83 1.81 -11.68
C VAL A 41 4.47 0.35 -11.91
N PRO A 42 4.59 -0.17 -13.14
CA PRO A 42 4.09 -1.50 -13.45
C PRO A 42 4.92 -2.62 -12.80
N THR A 43 4.24 -3.67 -12.34
CA THR A 43 4.88 -4.90 -11.86
C THR A 43 5.56 -5.64 -13.01
N PRO A 44 6.86 -6.00 -12.92
CA PRO A 44 7.53 -6.82 -13.94
C PRO A 44 6.80 -8.15 -14.19
N THR A 45 6.77 -8.62 -15.42
CA THR A 45 5.99 -9.80 -15.83
C THR A 45 6.35 -11.05 -15.03
N GLU A 46 7.63 -11.22 -14.69
CA GLU A 46 8.13 -12.35 -13.90
C GLU A 46 7.57 -12.34 -12.47
N VAL A 47 7.39 -11.13 -11.91
CA VAL A 47 6.78 -10.96 -10.59
C VAL A 47 5.28 -11.19 -10.66
N VAL A 48 4.61 -10.78 -11.75
CA VAL A 48 3.18 -11.11 -11.98
C VAL A 48 2.97 -12.63 -11.99
N ASP A 49 3.82 -13.36 -12.72
CA ASP A 49 3.74 -14.82 -12.79
C ASP A 49 3.92 -15.47 -11.42
N GLU A 50 4.88 -14.98 -10.63
CA GLU A 50 5.11 -15.46 -9.28
C GLU A 50 3.96 -15.10 -8.32
N MET A 51 3.37 -13.91 -8.45
CA MET A 51 2.17 -13.51 -7.68
C MET A 51 1.00 -14.46 -7.94
N LEU A 52 0.71 -14.76 -9.21
CA LEU A 52 -0.37 -15.68 -9.57
C LEU A 52 -0.08 -17.11 -9.10
N ARG A 53 1.19 -17.54 -9.15
CA ARG A 53 1.62 -18.85 -8.63
C ARG A 53 1.46 -18.93 -7.10
N LEU A 54 1.89 -17.90 -6.37
CA LEU A 54 1.81 -17.83 -4.91
C LEU A 54 0.36 -17.74 -4.42
N ALA A 55 -0.50 -17.07 -5.18
CA ALA A 55 -1.93 -17.00 -4.91
C ALA A 55 -2.68 -18.33 -5.20
N ASP A 56 -2.01 -19.32 -5.80
CA ASP A 56 -2.58 -20.64 -6.15
C ASP A 56 -3.89 -20.52 -6.94
N VAL A 57 -3.89 -19.62 -7.94
CA VAL A 57 -5.07 -19.32 -8.77
C VAL A 57 -5.55 -20.56 -9.51
N LYS A 58 -6.86 -20.81 -9.46
CA LYS A 58 -7.53 -22.01 -10.01
C LYS A 58 -8.75 -21.67 -10.83
N ALA A 59 -9.14 -22.62 -11.67
CA ALA A 59 -10.40 -22.53 -12.41
C ALA A 59 -11.58 -22.30 -11.46
N GLY A 60 -12.43 -21.33 -11.79
CA GLY A 60 -13.56 -20.91 -10.96
C GLY A 60 -13.28 -19.72 -10.04
N ASP A 61 -12.02 -19.31 -9.89
CA ASP A 61 -11.68 -18.11 -9.14
C ASP A 61 -12.19 -16.83 -9.81
N VAL A 62 -12.28 -15.78 -9.00
CA VAL A 62 -12.53 -14.42 -9.46
C VAL A 62 -11.44 -13.52 -8.88
N LEU A 63 -10.54 -13.05 -9.74
CA LEU A 63 -9.43 -12.19 -9.32
C LEU A 63 -9.82 -10.72 -9.44
N TYR A 64 -9.49 -9.93 -8.42
CA TYR A 64 -9.59 -8.47 -8.46
C TYR A 64 -8.20 -7.86 -8.29
N ASP A 65 -7.91 -6.85 -9.11
CA ASP A 65 -6.67 -6.08 -9.02
C ASP A 65 -7.02 -4.61 -8.75
N LEU A 66 -6.54 -4.09 -7.60
CA LEU A 66 -6.88 -2.77 -7.07
C LEU A 66 -5.74 -1.79 -7.39
N GLY A 67 -5.96 -0.92 -8.37
CA GLY A 67 -4.91 -0.15 -9.04
C GLY A 67 -4.30 -0.95 -10.19
N CYS A 68 -5.14 -1.44 -11.11
CA CYS A 68 -4.72 -2.41 -12.12
C CYS A 68 -3.77 -1.85 -13.19
N GLY A 69 -3.63 -0.52 -13.29
CA GLY A 69 -2.74 0.13 -14.24
C GLY A 69 -3.07 -0.27 -15.67
N ASP A 70 -2.10 -0.85 -16.38
CA ASP A 70 -2.26 -1.35 -17.75
C ASP A 70 -2.98 -2.72 -17.85
N GLY A 71 -3.48 -3.24 -16.73
CA GLY A 71 -4.26 -4.48 -16.68
C GLY A 71 -3.43 -5.76 -16.73
N ARG A 72 -2.10 -5.70 -16.70
CA ARG A 72 -1.23 -6.87 -16.93
C ARG A 72 -1.52 -8.08 -16.03
N ILE A 73 -1.91 -7.86 -14.76
CA ILE A 73 -2.19 -8.95 -13.80
C ILE A 73 -3.51 -9.64 -14.16
N VAL A 74 -4.58 -8.87 -14.35
CA VAL A 74 -5.91 -9.42 -14.68
C VAL A 74 -5.92 -10.08 -16.06
N ILE A 75 -5.20 -9.52 -17.02
CA ILE A 75 -5.03 -10.09 -18.36
C ILE A 75 -4.24 -11.41 -18.27
N ALA A 76 -3.13 -11.45 -17.54
CA ALA A 76 -2.35 -12.67 -17.34
C ALA A 76 -3.18 -13.75 -16.64
N ALA A 77 -3.92 -13.38 -15.59
CA ALA A 77 -4.78 -14.30 -14.85
C ALA A 77 -5.87 -14.90 -15.75
N ALA A 78 -6.59 -14.06 -16.49
CA ALA A 78 -7.63 -14.49 -17.42
C ALA A 78 -7.06 -15.39 -18.54
N LYS A 79 -5.95 -14.99 -19.18
CA LYS A 79 -5.34 -15.75 -20.29
C LYS A 79 -4.77 -17.10 -19.84
N ARG A 80 -4.15 -17.17 -18.65
CA ARG A 80 -3.46 -18.39 -18.19
C ARG A 80 -4.37 -19.38 -17.48
N PHE A 81 -5.32 -18.89 -16.67
CA PHE A 81 -6.16 -19.74 -15.83
C PHE A 81 -7.60 -19.85 -16.32
N GLY A 82 -8.00 -19.05 -17.33
CA GLY A 82 -9.37 -19.06 -17.85
C GLY A 82 -10.40 -18.57 -16.85
N ILE A 83 -9.99 -17.73 -15.90
CA ILE A 83 -10.83 -17.22 -14.82
C ILE A 83 -11.42 -15.85 -15.17
N ARG A 84 -12.43 -15.44 -14.40
CA ARG A 84 -12.89 -14.05 -14.43
C ARG A 84 -11.89 -13.19 -13.65
N ALA A 85 -11.41 -12.12 -14.26
CA ALA A 85 -10.54 -11.15 -13.60
C ALA A 85 -11.08 -9.73 -13.83
N VAL A 86 -11.02 -8.88 -12.79
CA VAL A 86 -11.56 -7.52 -12.79
C VAL A 86 -10.47 -6.55 -12.36
N GLY A 87 -10.08 -5.66 -13.27
CA GLY A 87 -9.18 -4.54 -12.98
C GLY A 87 -9.98 -3.32 -12.51
N ILE A 88 -9.53 -2.68 -11.44
CA ILE A 88 -10.08 -1.42 -10.96
C ILE A 88 -8.93 -0.42 -10.94
N ASP A 89 -9.07 0.69 -11.65
CA ASP A 89 -8.13 1.80 -11.58
C ASP A 89 -8.91 3.12 -11.46
N ILE A 90 -8.26 4.14 -10.91
CA ILE A 90 -8.81 5.49 -10.75
C ILE A 90 -8.37 6.42 -11.89
N ASP A 91 -7.23 6.14 -12.52
CA ASP A 91 -6.70 6.95 -13.62
C ASP A 91 -7.38 6.56 -14.94
N PRO A 92 -8.17 7.45 -15.55
CA PRO A 92 -8.86 7.15 -16.82
C PRO A 92 -7.90 6.80 -17.97
N VAL A 93 -6.65 7.29 -17.93
CA VAL A 93 -5.63 6.93 -18.92
C VAL A 93 -5.25 5.45 -18.78
N ARG A 94 -5.05 4.98 -17.55
CA ARG A 94 -4.75 3.57 -17.25
C ARG A 94 -5.91 2.65 -17.60
N ILE A 95 -7.14 3.07 -17.28
CA ILE A 95 -8.35 2.34 -17.66
C ILE A 95 -8.43 2.17 -19.19
N SER A 96 -8.17 3.24 -19.96
CA SER A 96 -8.16 3.17 -21.42
C SER A 96 -7.08 2.20 -21.92
N GLU A 97 -5.84 2.35 -21.43
CA GLU A 97 -4.72 1.49 -21.79
C GLU A 97 -4.98 0.01 -21.48
N SER A 98 -5.58 -0.29 -20.32
CA SER A 98 -5.97 -1.65 -19.93
C SER A 98 -7.04 -2.25 -20.83
N ASN A 99 -7.96 -1.44 -21.37
CA ASN A 99 -9.02 -1.92 -22.26
C ASN A 99 -8.50 -2.19 -23.68
N ASP A 100 -7.41 -1.54 -24.08
CA ASP A 100 -6.80 -1.69 -25.41
C ASP A 100 -5.85 -2.91 -25.53
N ASN A 101 -5.42 -3.51 -24.40
CA ASN A 101 -4.48 -4.64 -24.30
C ASN A 101 -5.10 -6.04 -24.45
#